data_AF-A0A379IV48-F1
#
_entry.id   AF-A0A379IV48-F1
#
_cell.length_a   1.000
_cell.length_b   1.000
_cell.length_c   1.000
_cell.angle_alpha   90.00
_cell.angle_beta   90.00
_cell.angle_gamma   90.00
#
_symmetry.space_group_name_H-M   'P 1'
#
loop_
_entity.id
_entity.type
_entity.pdbx_description
1 polymer ?
#
loop_
_entity_poly.entity_id
_entity_poly.type
_entity_poly.pdbx_seq_one_letter_code
_entity_poly.pdbx_strand_id
1 'polypeptide(L)'
;MFRPVAQDALQVEYQRFARNGAHSPLKVSLQGTTQLHIAGELLEGFSIESIQPVPRRSASDGAGGLILDFTGEAERIDVSLRLTADGVGAYRSTFHAAGQQLELNQFIYP
;
A
#
# COMPACT_ATOMS: atom_id res chain seq x y z
N MET A 1 -8.21 -12.58 -7.59
CA MET A 1 -8.87 -11.51 -8.38
C MET A 1 -8.26 -10.18 -7.97
N PHE A 2 -7.69 -9.45 -8.92
CA PHE A 2 -7.17 -8.09 -8.68
C PHE A 2 -8.32 -7.08 -8.69
N ARG A 3 -8.23 -6.04 -7.85
CA ARG A 3 -9.21 -4.96 -7.80
C ARG A 3 -8.50 -3.61 -7.85
N PRO A 4 -8.79 -2.76 -8.85
CA PRO A 4 -8.40 -1.36 -8.81
C PRO A 4 -9.34 -0.56 -7.91
N VAL A 5 -8.80 0.42 -7.20
CA VAL A 5 -9.54 1.51 -6.55
C VAL A 5 -8.76 2.79 -6.85
N ALA A 6 -9.43 3.90 -7.09
CA ALA A 6 -8.78 5.15 -7.47
C ALA A 6 -9.52 6.39 -6.98
N GLN A 7 -8.74 7.42 -6.71
CA GLN A 7 -9.09 8.84 -6.62
C GLN A 7 -8.03 9.61 -7.43
N ASP A 8 -8.32 10.81 -7.92
CA ASP A 8 -7.53 11.47 -8.99
C ASP A 8 -5.99 11.38 -8.84
N ALA A 9 -5.46 11.51 -7.62
CA ALA A 9 -4.04 11.50 -7.30
C ALA A 9 -3.50 10.16 -6.75
N LEU A 10 -4.39 9.20 -6.44
CA LEU A 10 -4.05 7.94 -5.78
C LEU A 10 -4.85 6.77 -6.37
N GLN A 11 -4.16 5.85 -7.04
CA GLN A 11 -4.72 4.58 -7.48
C GLN A 11 -3.99 3.41 -6.82
N VAL A 12 -4.74 2.38 -6.44
CA VAL A 12 -4.18 1.15 -5.87
C VAL A 12 -4.76 -0.08 -6.55
N GLU A 13 -3.88 -0.97 -7.00
CA GLU A 13 -4.20 -2.30 -7.52
C GLU A 13 -3.69 -3.36 -6.56
N TYR A 14 -4.59 -4.23 -6.09
CA TYR A 14 -4.27 -5.23 -5.08
C TYR A 14 -5.07 -6.51 -5.27
N GLN A 15 -4.61 -7.60 -4.63
CA GLN A 15 -5.35 -8.84 -4.55
C GLN A 15 -6.32 -8.81 -3.38
N ARG A 16 -7.63 -8.96 -3.67
CA ARG A 16 -8.67 -9.00 -2.63
C ARG A 16 -8.58 -10.23 -1.73
N PHE A 17 -8.01 -11.32 -2.25
CA PHE A 17 -7.94 -12.61 -1.58
C PHE A 17 -6.51 -13.11 -1.60
N ALA A 18 -5.99 -13.49 -0.44
CA ALA A 18 -4.69 -14.13 -0.26
C ALA A 18 -4.84 -15.41 0.59
N ARG A 19 -3.80 -16.22 0.66
CA ARG A 19 -3.66 -17.31 1.65
C ARG A 19 -2.56 -16.94 2.63
N ASN A 20 -2.66 -17.37 3.87
CA ASN A 20 -1.61 -17.16 4.85
C ASN A 20 -0.27 -17.72 4.31
N GLY A 21 0.80 -16.95 4.46
CA GLY A 21 2.12 -17.22 3.92
C GLY A 21 2.29 -16.91 2.42
N ALA A 22 1.24 -16.51 1.71
CA ALA A 22 1.34 -16.21 0.28
C ALA A 22 1.90 -14.80 0.03
N HIS A 23 2.71 -14.67 -1.02
CA HIS A 23 3.09 -13.37 -1.54
C HIS A 23 1.92 -12.70 -2.26
N SER A 24 1.69 -11.42 -1.97
CA SER A 24 0.65 -10.61 -2.59
C SER A 24 1.27 -9.31 -3.14
N PRO A 25 1.29 -9.11 -4.48
CA PRO A 25 1.70 -7.84 -5.05
C PRO A 25 0.63 -6.76 -4.81
N LEU A 26 1.07 -5.55 -4.53
CA LEU A 26 0.24 -4.34 -4.45
C LEU A 26 0.94 -3.24 -5.25
N LYS A 27 0.22 -2.57 -6.14
CA LYS A 27 0.74 -1.44 -6.92
C LYS A 27 0.00 -0.17 -6.54
N VAL A 28 0.73 0.91 -6.31
CA VAL A 28 0.20 2.23 -6.04
C VAL A 28 0.68 3.16 -7.16
N SER A 29 -0.23 3.89 -7.79
CA SER A 29 0.12 4.99 -8.69
C SER A 29 -0.22 6.30 -7.99
N LEU A 30 0.78 7.18 -7.89
CA LEU A 30 0.68 8.53 -7.34
C LEU A 30 0.71 9.54 -8.50
N GLN A 31 -0.16 10.54 -8.46
CA GLN A 31 -0.13 11.67 -9.40
C GLN A 31 -0.10 13.00 -8.62
N GLY A 32 0.69 13.96 -9.06
CA GLY A 32 0.84 15.27 -8.43
C GLY A 32 1.56 15.26 -7.07
N THR A 33 2.07 14.11 -6.59
CA THR A 33 2.75 13.98 -5.29
C THR A 33 3.83 12.90 -5.33
N THR A 34 4.85 13.06 -4.50
CA THR A 34 5.89 12.05 -4.27
C THR A 34 5.82 11.40 -2.89
N GLN A 35 4.79 11.73 -2.11
CA GLN A 35 4.58 11.17 -0.77
C GLN A 35 3.42 10.18 -0.77
N LEU A 36 3.66 9.03 -0.16
CA LEU A 36 2.68 8.00 0.14
C LEU A 36 2.65 7.75 1.65
N HIS A 37 1.48 7.80 2.25
CA HIS A 37 1.26 7.35 3.61
C HIS A 37 0.43 6.05 3.58
N ILE A 38 0.97 5.02 4.21
CA ILE A 38 0.33 3.72 4.41
C ILE A 38 -0.01 3.65 5.89
N ALA A 39 -1.30 3.62 6.23
CA ALA A 39 -1.73 3.53 7.62
C ALA A 39 -1.44 2.13 8.20
N GLY A 40 -1.42 2.05 9.53
CA GLY A 40 -0.92 0.87 10.26
C GLY A 40 -1.71 -0.41 10.03
N GLU A 41 -2.96 -0.34 9.59
CA GLU A 41 -3.84 -1.51 9.49
C GLU A 41 -3.39 -2.50 8.40
N LEU A 42 -2.56 -2.07 7.43
CA LEU A 42 -1.92 -2.98 6.48
C LEU A 42 -1.01 -3.98 7.21
N LEU A 43 -0.26 -3.50 8.21
CA LEU A 43 0.76 -4.27 8.91
C LEU A 43 0.18 -5.24 9.95
N GLU A 44 -1.14 -5.18 10.20
CA GLU A 44 -1.84 -6.16 11.03
C GLU A 44 -2.05 -7.52 10.34
N GLY A 45 -2.08 -7.53 9.01
CA GLY A 45 -2.32 -8.74 8.20
C GLY A 45 -1.24 -9.06 7.18
N PHE A 46 -0.34 -8.12 6.92
CA PHE A 46 0.69 -8.27 5.90
C PHE A 46 2.04 -7.74 6.38
N SER A 47 3.10 -8.48 6.07
CA SER A 47 4.47 -7.99 6.13
C SER A 47 4.87 -7.39 4.78
N ILE A 48 5.53 -6.22 4.78
CA ILE A 48 6.10 -5.63 3.57
C ILE A 48 7.50 -6.21 3.35
N GLU A 49 7.70 -6.97 2.27
CA GLU A 49 8.98 -7.56 1.92
C GLU A 49 9.88 -6.58 1.14
N SER A 50 9.29 -5.82 0.22
CA SER A 50 10.03 -4.81 -0.54
C SER A 50 9.11 -3.73 -1.11
N ILE A 51 9.69 -2.55 -1.34
CA ILE A 51 9.07 -1.38 -1.96
C ILE A 51 9.97 -0.95 -3.12
N GLN A 52 9.41 -0.76 -4.30
CA GLN A 52 10.11 -0.31 -5.49
C GLN A 52 9.33 0.84 -6.18
N PRO A 53 9.98 1.95 -6.58
CA PRO A 53 11.38 2.28 -6.31
C PRO A 53 11.64 2.42 -4.80
N VAL A 54 12.92 2.35 -4.41
CA VAL A 54 13.28 2.54 -3.00
C VAL A 54 12.94 3.98 -2.59
N PRO A 55 12.17 4.19 -1.51
CA PRO A 55 11.88 5.53 -1.02
C PRO A 55 13.18 6.27 -0.67
N ARG A 56 13.23 7.57 -0.98
CA ARG A 56 14.31 8.45 -0.55
C ARG A 56 14.32 8.60 0.98
N ARG A 57 13.12 8.61 1.58
CA ARG A 57 12.92 8.66 3.01
C ARG A 57 11.78 7.73 3.39
N SER A 58 11.95 7.03 4.50
CA SER A 58 10.90 6.31 5.19
C SER A 58 10.85 6.78 6.64
N ALA A 59 9.65 6.95 7.17
CA ALA A 59 9.40 7.29 8.57
C ALA A 59 8.19 6.52 9.08
N SER A 60 8.10 6.33 10.39
CA SER A 60 6.85 5.89 11.01
C SER A 60 5.89 7.08 11.10
N ASP A 61 4.59 6.83 10.97
CA ASP A 61 3.54 7.82 11.24
C ASP A 61 3.23 7.99 12.74
N GLY A 62 3.87 7.20 13.62
CA GLY A 62 3.62 7.19 15.06
C GLY A 62 2.41 6.38 15.51
N ALA A 63 1.65 5.79 14.57
CA ALA A 63 0.46 4.98 14.78
C ALA A 63 0.60 3.56 14.18
N GLY A 64 1.84 3.13 13.92
CA GLY A 64 2.14 1.81 13.36
C GLY A 64 2.15 1.77 11.82
N GLY A 65 1.92 2.89 11.14
CA GLY A 65 2.03 3.02 9.69
C GLY A 65 3.37 3.60 9.22
N LEU A 66 3.43 3.90 7.93
CA LEU A 66 4.62 4.34 7.20
C LEU A 66 4.35 5.58 6.36
N ILE A 67 5.24 6.56 6.44
CA ILE A 67 5.31 7.71 5.54
C ILE A 67 6.53 7.51 4.64
N LEU A 68 6.29 7.48 3.32
CA LEU A 68 7.29 7.21 2.30
C LEU A 68 7.40 8.41 1.36
N ASP A 69 8.60 8.96 1.23
CA ASP A 69 8.90 10.01 0.25
C ASP A 69 9.75 9.42 -0.87
N PHE A 70 9.31 9.56 -2.12
CA PHE A 70 10.01 9.09 -3.31
C PHE A 70 10.79 10.21 -4.01
N THR A 71 11.82 9.84 -4.75
CA THR A 71 12.51 10.74 -5.68
C THR A 71 11.87 10.61 -7.05
N GLY A 72 11.56 11.72 -7.71
CA GLY A 72 11.01 11.75 -9.05
C GLY A 72 10.28 13.06 -9.33
N GLU A 73 9.89 13.26 -10.59
CA GLU A 73 8.93 14.31 -10.91
C GLU A 73 7.56 13.90 -10.40
N ALA A 74 6.86 14.83 -9.74
CA ALA A 74 5.56 14.56 -9.12
C ALA A 74 4.45 14.32 -10.16
N GLU A 75 4.75 14.25 -11.46
CA GLU A 75 3.75 14.02 -12.51
C GLU A 75 3.11 12.64 -12.36
N ARG A 76 3.92 11.58 -12.25
CA ARG A 76 3.46 10.22 -11.97
C ARG A 76 4.55 9.35 -11.36
N ILE A 77 4.23 8.67 -10.26
CA ILE A 77 5.12 7.68 -9.63
C ILE A 77 4.36 6.37 -9.43
N ASP A 78 4.88 5.29 -10.00
CA ASP A 78 4.36 3.94 -9.79
C ASP A 78 5.21 3.20 -8.76
N VAL A 79 4.58 2.83 -7.65
CA VAL A 79 5.19 2.12 -6.52
C VAL A 79 4.68 0.68 -6.49
N SER A 80 5.58 -0.28 -6.50
CA SER A 80 5.29 -1.70 -6.30
C SER A 80 5.69 -2.13 -4.91
N LEU A 81 4.74 -2.72 -4.18
CA LEU A 81 4.94 -3.35 -2.89
C LEU A 81 4.81 -4.86 -3.06
N ARG A 82 5.79 -5.60 -2.52
CA ARG A 82 5.68 -7.05 -2.35
C ARG A 82 5.32 -7.32 -0.89
N LEU A 83 4.16 -7.92 -0.68
CA LEU A 83 3.64 -8.25 0.64
C LEU A 83 3.70 -9.75 0.87
N THR A 84 3.81 -10.17 2.12
CA THR A 84 3.52 -11.54 2.56
C THR A 84 2.35 -11.50 3.53
N ALA A 85 1.31 -12.28 3.23
CA ALA A 85 0.14 -12.41 4.08
C ALA A 85 0.51 -13.16 5.37
N ASP A 86 0.39 -12.51 6.52
CA ASP A 86 0.87 -13.02 7.82
C ASP A 86 -0.26 -13.09 8.86
N GLY A 87 -1.50 -13.21 8.37
CA GLY A 87 -2.71 -13.17 9.19
C GLY A 87 -3.80 -14.09 8.65
N VAL A 88 -4.98 -14.05 9.28
CA VAL A 88 -6.18 -14.78 8.82
C VAL A 88 -7.41 -13.93 9.09
N GLY A 89 -8.29 -13.81 8.09
CA GLY A 89 -9.53 -13.05 8.20
C GLY A 89 -9.55 -11.79 7.32
N ALA A 90 -10.45 -10.87 7.65
CA ALA A 90 -10.65 -9.63 6.89
C ALA A 90 -9.74 -8.52 7.43
N TYR A 91 -9.07 -7.82 6.51
CA TYR A 91 -8.21 -6.67 6.80
C TYR A 91 -8.68 -5.48 5.98
N ARG A 92 -8.73 -4.32 6.65
CA ARG A 92 -9.10 -3.04 6.05
C ARG A 92 -7.93 -2.10 6.20
N SER A 93 -7.32 -1.70 5.09
CA SER A 93 -6.11 -0.87 5.09
C SER A 93 -6.36 0.46 4.42
N THR A 94 -5.73 1.52 4.93
CA THR A 94 -5.91 2.86 4.40
C THR A 94 -4.62 3.41 3.79
N PHE A 95 -4.73 4.01 2.61
CA PHE A 95 -3.64 4.68 1.91
C PHE A 95 -4.00 6.15 1.73
N HIS A 96 -3.03 7.04 1.96
CA HIS A 96 -3.19 8.49 1.80
C HIS A 96 -2.12 9.06 0.87
N ALA A 97 -2.53 9.97 -0.01
CA ALA A 97 -1.63 10.74 -0.87
C ALA A 97 -2.33 12.01 -1.34
N ALA A 98 -1.63 13.15 -1.39
CA ALA A 98 -2.16 14.43 -1.86
C ALA A 98 -3.53 14.83 -1.25
N GLY A 99 -3.75 14.52 0.03
CA GLY A 99 -5.02 14.78 0.73
C GLY A 99 -6.16 13.82 0.39
N GLN A 100 -5.94 12.85 -0.48
CA GLN A 100 -6.88 11.77 -0.80
C GLN A 100 -6.67 10.57 0.12
N GLN A 101 -7.74 9.80 0.32
CA GLN A 101 -7.75 8.60 1.16
C GLN A 101 -8.43 7.45 0.44
N LEU A 102 -7.78 6.30 0.39
CA LEU A 102 -8.28 5.11 -0.29
C LEU A 102 -8.26 3.90 0.65
N GLU A 103 -9.41 3.23 0.76
CA GLU A 103 -9.58 2.04 1.58
C GLU A 103 -9.47 0.76 0.73
N LEU A 104 -8.66 -0.18 1.20
CA LEU A 104 -8.52 -1.54 0.67
C LEU A 104 -9.21 -2.52 1.61
N ASN A 105 -9.94 -3.49 1.04
CA ASN A 105 -10.53 -4.56 1.83
C ASN A 105 -10.01 -5.89 1.30
N GLN A 106 -9.22 -6.59 2.11
CA GLN A 106 -8.59 -7.86 1.77
C GLN A 106 -9.05 -8.97 2.72
N PHE A 107 -9.08 -10.20 2.23
CA PHE A 107 -9.35 -11.37 3.05
C PHE A 107 -8.22 -12.39 2.88
N ILE A 108 -7.66 -12.83 3.99
CA ILE A 108 -6.61 -13.85 4.04
C ILE A 108 -7.23 -15.16 4.51
N TYR A 109 -7.25 -16.16 3.63
CA TYR A 109 -7.62 -17.52 3.98
C TYR A 109 -6.50 -18.19 4.79
N PRO A 110 -6.83 -19.18 5.64
CA PRO A 110 -5.83 -20.08 6.20
C PRO A 110 -4.95 -20.73 5.11
#